data_AF-A0A8H6G9G2-F1
#
_entry.id   AF-A0A8H6G9G2-F1
#
_cell.length_a   1.000
_cell.length_b   1.000
_cell.length_c   1.000
_cell.angle_alpha   90.00
_cell.angle_beta   90.00
_cell.angle_gamma   90.00
#
_symmetry.space_group_name_H-M   'P 1'
#
loop_
_entity.id
_entity.type
_entity.pdbx_description
1 polymer ?
#
loop_
_entity_poly.entity_id
_entity_poly.type
_entity_poly.pdbx_seq_one_letter_code
_entity_poly.pdbx_strand_id
1 'polypeptide(L)'
;MPLWKQHRTDDNAPEIHQQQETSRGHGPPSTPSHHETDLVPTFQSTPVPSFPDGVKVLHDCRDATIDICFVHGLTGNRDSTWTANGQSKPWPETLLPPKLSRARILTYGYDAYIVRNSVASTNGLIDHATNLLNDLTTDRAGSNASSRPLVFVAHSLGGLVCKEAVLLSRNNPEPHLRGIFDCTKGIVFLGTPHRGSWMADWARIPASALGVVKSTNKSLLNILETDNMYLQSIQDRFWSMVREQQKAGRDLEVTCFFEELPLSVVGRVVSKDSATLESYNAISIHANHSNMVKFSSMDDNGFKRLLGELIRWESQIRNSSTSQPTRSIEEAQMKKPANSSFNNYGPGDQFNAPHGTQNISKGSGNQFPGATFSGSVQFS
;
A
#
# COMPACT_ATOMS: atom_id res chain seq x y z
N MET A 1 5.55 3.00 72.02
CA MET A 1 6.66 2.46 72.85
C MET A 1 6.42 0.97 73.11
N PRO A 2 7.45 0.17 73.46
CA PRO A 2 7.43 -1.28 73.33
C PRO A 2 7.41 -2.05 74.67
N LEU A 3 7.76 -3.34 74.59
CA LEU A 3 8.00 -4.38 75.61
C LEU A 3 6.79 -5.29 75.89
N TRP A 4 6.83 -6.64 75.93
CA TRP A 4 7.81 -7.76 75.79
C TRP A 4 6.95 -9.07 75.94
N LYS A 5 7.34 -10.34 75.68
CA LYS A 5 8.61 -11.03 75.34
C LYS A 5 8.34 -12.47 74.80
N GLN A 6 9.25 -13.00 73.96
CA GLN A 6 9.91 -14.36 73.94
C GLN A 6 9.13 -15.67 74.26
N HIS A 7 9.46 -16.87 73.74
CA HIS A 7 10.56 -17.38 72.87
C HIS A 7 10.22 -18.79 72.29
N ARG A 8 10.90 -19.23 71.20
CA ARG A 8 11.47 -20.59 70.85
C ARG A 8 10.75 -21.88 71.34
N THR A 9 10.74 -23.04 70.66
CA THR A 9 11.70 -23.68 69.73
C THR A 9 10.97 -24.43 68.57
N ASP A 10 11.58 -25.30 67.77
CA ASP A 10 12.58 -25.10 66.68
C ASP A 10 12.60 -26.37 65.74
N ASP A 11 13.20 -26.26 64.54
CA ASP A 11 13.84 -27.27 63.66
C ASP A 11 13.13 -28.36 62.77
N ASN A 12 13.24 -28.09 61.46
CA ASN A 12 13.55 -28.92 60.26
C ASN A 12 13.79 -30.46 60.30
N ALA A 13 13.37 -31.13 59.20
CA ALA A 13 14.06 -32.29 58.59
C ALA A 13 13.78 -32.41 57.05
N PRO A 14 14.75 -32.82 56.19
CA PRO A 14 14.61 -32.89 54.72
C PRO A 14 14.69 -34.33 54.10
N GLU A 15 14.81 -34.39 52.77
CA GLU A 15 14.91 -35.59 51.89
C GLU A 15 16.12 -36.53 52.13
N ILE A 16 16.10 -37.77 51.56
CA ILE A 16 17.14 -38.37 50.67
C ILE A 16 16.78 -39.83 50.25
N HIS A 17 17.29 -40.29 49.09
CA HIS A 17 17.18 -41.64 48.49
C HIS A 17 17.75 -42.83 49.31
N GLN A 18 17.26 -44.06 49.08
CA GLN A 18 17.98 -45.12 48.29
C GLN A 18 17.28 -46.50 48.18
N GLN A 19 17.30 -47.03 46.93
CA GLN A 19 17.53 -48.42 46.47
C GLN A 19 17.10 -49.67 47.27
N GLN A 20 16.52 -50.65 46.54
CA GLN A 20 17.03 -52.04 46.53
C GLN A 20 16.57 -52.84 45.28
N GLU A 21 17.52 -53.49 44.59
CA GLU A 21 17.28 -54.51 43.57
C GLU A 21 17.29 -55.92 44.19
N THR A 22 16.54 -56.87 43.63
CA THR A 22 16.92 -58.31 43.64
C THR A 22 16.55 -58.98 42.32
N SER A 23 17.36 -59.95 41.88
CA SER A 23 17.33 -60.54 40.52
C SER A 23 16.54 -61.85 40.42
N ARG A 24 16.09 -62.22 39.20
CA ARG A 24 16.47 -63.49 38.49
C ARG A 24 15.59 -63.81 37.25
N GLY A 25 16.22 -63.84 36.06
CA GLY A 25 16.29 -65.05 35.21
C GLY A 25 15.20 -65.40 34.15
N HIS A 26 15.68 -65.51 32.89
CA HIS A 26 15.31 -66.49 31.83
C HIS A 26 14.05 -66.30 30.94
N GLY A 27 14.29 -66.18 29.63
CA GLY A 27 13.49 -66.84 28.56
C GLY A 27 12.56 -65.98 27.68
N PRO A 28 12.72 -65.96 26.34
CA PRO A 28 11.66 -65.64 25.36
C PRO A 28 10.95 -66.95 24.90
N PRO A 29 9.98 -66.96 23.95
CA PRO A 29 9.24 -65.87 23.28
C PRO A 29 7.70 -66.03 23.38
N SER A 30 6.91 -65.16 22.71
CA SER A 30 5.82 -65.53 21.76
C SER A 30 4.85 -64.37 21.50
N THR A 31 4.38 -64.28 20.26
CA THR A 31 3.35 -63.31 19.82
C THR A 31 2.00 -64.02 19.69
N PRO A 32 0.90 -63.39 20.13
CA PRO A 32 -0.41 -63.64 19.56
C PRO A 32 -0.97 -62.39 18.87
N SER A 33 -1.42 -62.56 17.63
CA SER A 33 -2.15 -61.54 16.87
C SER A 33 -3.57 -61.34 17.42
N HIS A 34 -3.95 -60.09 17.69
CA HIS A 34 -5.37 -59.73 17.79
C HIS A 34 -5.66 -58.47 16.98
N HIS A 35 -6.77 -58.50 16.25
CA HIS A 35 -7.30 -57.36 15.51
C HIS A 35 -7.68 -56.25 16.48
N GLU A 36 -7.13 -55.06 16.27
CA GLU A 36 -7.69 -53.82 16.82
C GLU A 36 -8.00 -52.88 15.65
N THR A 37 -9.25 -52.46 15.57
CA THR A 37 -9.74 -51.57 14.50
C THR A 37 -9.29 -50.14 14.77
N ASP A 38 -8.31 -49.66 14.01
CA ASP A 38 -7.89 -48.25 14.02
C ASP A 38 -9.05 -47.33 13.57
N LEU A 39 -9.85 -46.87 14.54
CA LEU A 39 -10.73 -45.72 14.38
C LEU A 39 -9.88 -44.45 14.37
N VAL A 40 -9.23 -44.18 13.24
CA VAL A 40 -8.58 -42.89 12.99
C VAL A 40 -9.63 -41.79 13.09
N PRO A 41 -9.52 -40.83 14.02
CA PRO A 41 -10.46 -39.71 14.08
C PRO A 41 -10.17 -38.80 12.89
N THR A 42 -11.03 -38.83 11.87
CA THR A 42 -11.01 -37.81 10.81
C THR A 42 -11.37 -36.47 11.43
N PHE A 43 -10.35 -35.71 11.83
CA PHE A 43 -10.45 -34.29 12.11
C PHE A 43 -10.85 -33.58 10.81
N GLN A 44 -12.16 -33.41 10.62
CA GLN A 44 -12.69 -32.47 9.65
C GLN A 44 -12.31 -31.07 10.12
N SER A 45 -11.18 -30.56 9.64
CA SER A 45 -10.83 -29.16 9.74
C SER A 45 -11.88 -28.35 8.99
N THR A 46 -12.83 -27.76 9.71
CA THR A 46 -13.72 -26.74 9.16
C THR A 46 -12.84 -25.66 8.53
N PRO A 47 -12.98 -25.34 7.23
CA PRO A 47 -12.15 -24.33 6.60
C PRO A 47 -12.32 -23.01 7.35
N VAL A 48 -11.25 -22.49 7.94
CA VAL A 48 -11.24 -21.12 8.47
C VAL A 48 -11.46 -20.22 7.26
N PRO A 49 -12.52 -19.37 7.24
CA PRO A 49 -12.74 -18.47 6.11
C PRO A 49 -11.52 -17.58 5.93
N SER A 50 -10.85 -17.68 4.78
CA SER A 50 -9.70 -16.82 4.47
C SER A 50 -10.17 -15.36 4.41
N PHE A 51 -9.41 -14.45 5.03
CA PHE A 51 -9.63 -13.03 4.84
C PHE A 51 -9.55 -12.68 3.34
N PRO A 52 -10.44 -11.81 2.80
CA PRO A 52 -10.41 -11.45 1.38
C PRO A 52 -9.26 -10.46 1.11
N ASP A 53 -8.05 -11.00 1.08
CA ASP A 53 -6.75 -10.32 0.98
C ASP A 53 -6.30 -10.10 -0.48
N GLY A 54 -5.55 -9.02 -0.75
CA GLY A 54 -5.03 -8.66 -2.07
C GLY A 54 -6.00 -7.87 -2.97
N VAL A 55 -5.62 -7.67 -4.24
CA VAL A 55 -6.42 -6.95 -5.25
C VAL A 55 -7.62 -7.78 -5.74
N LYS A 56 -8.78 -7.15 -5.85
CA LYS A 56 -9.98 -7.66 -6.52
C LYS A 56 -10.49 -6.62 -7.53
N VAL A 57 -10.73 -7.07 -8.77
CA VAL A 57 -11.41 -6.25 -9.79
C VAL A 57 -12.91 -6.27 -9.52
N LEU A 58 -13.50 -5.09 -9.34
CA LEU A 58 -14.96 -4.90 -9.20
C LEU A 58 -15.61 -4.62 -10.55
N HIS A 59 -14.94 -3.85 -11.40
CA HIS A 59 -15.37 -3.59 -12.77
C HIS A 59 -14.14 -3.52 -13.68
N ASP A 60 -14.13 -4.33 -14.73
CA ASP A 60 -13.08 -4.30 -15.75
C ASP A 60 -13.60 -3.65 -17.04
N CYS A 61 -12.74 -2.85 -17.67
CA CYS A 61 -13.06 -2.12 -18.89
C CYS A 61 -11.84 -2.19 -19.82
N ARG A 62 -12.02 -2.78 -21.02
CA ARG A 62 -10.92 -3.12 -21.94
C ARG A 62 -10.17 -1.90 -22.46
N ASP A 63 -10.89 -0.79 -22.66
CA ASP A 63 -10.34 0.49 -23.10
C ASP A 63 -10.23 1.50 -21.93
N ALA A 64 -10.12 1.00 -20.69
CA ALA A 64 -9.97 1.85 -19.52
C ALA A 64 -8.79 2.83 -19.64
N THR A 65 -9.09 4.10 -19.36
CA THR A 65 -8.12 5.21 -19.36
C THR A 65 -7.67 5.59 -17.95
N ILE A 66 -8.29 5.02 -16.92
CA ILE A 66 -7.98 5.26 -15.51
C ILE A 66 -8.26 3.99 -14.68
N ASP A 67 -7.40 3.70 -13.71
CA ASP A 67 -7.68 2.73 -12.64
C ASP A 67 -8.10 3.49 -11.37
N ILE A 68 -9.14 3.01 -10.68
CA ILE A 68 -9.58 3.57 -9.39
C ILE A 68 -9.50 2.46 -8.34
N CYS A 69 -8.61 2.60 -7.35
CA CYS A 69 -8.33 1.59 -6.34
C CYS A 69 -8.88 1.96 -4.95
N PHE A 70 -9.81 1.14 -4.45
CA PHE A 70 -10.50 1.31 -3.18
C PHE A 70 -9.79 0.55 -2.04
N VAL A 71 -9.27 1.27 -1.04
CA VAL A 71 -8.50 0.71 0.09
C VAL A 71 -9.28 0.86 1.40
N HIS A 72 -9.63 -0.24 2.06
CA HIS A 72 -10.52 -0.23 3.22
C HIS A 72 -9.83 0.17 4.55
N GLY A 73 -10.64 0.50 5.55
CA GLY A 73 -10.20 0.80 6.92
C GLY A 73 -10.11 -0.43 7.84
N LEU A 74 -9.72 -0.16 9.08
CA LEU A 74 -9.40 -1.13 10.13
C LEU A 74 -10.51 -2.13 10.50
N THR A 75 -11.78 -1.76 10.32
CA THR A 75 -12.93 -2.53 10.86
C THR A 75 -13.74 -3.27 9.80
N GLY A 76 -13.21 -3.36 8.58
CA GLY A 76 -13.89 -4.00 7.45
C GLY A 76 -12.92 -4.75 6.55
N ASN A 77 -13.36 -4.99 5.33
CA ASN A 77 -12.56 -5.65 4.30
C ASN A 77 -12.96 -5.12 2.91
N ARG A 78 -12.25 -5.56 1.87
CA ARG A 78 -12.43 -5.09 0.49
C ARG A 78 -13.84 -5.23 -0.08
N ASP A 79 -14.67 -6.09 0.50
CA ASP A 79 -16.05 -6.33 0.07
C ASP A 79 -17.06 -5.59 0.98
N SER A 80 -16.93 -5.78 2.29
CA SER A 80 -17.91 -5.31 3.28
C SER A 80 -17.85 -3.82 3.55
N THR A 81 -16.69 -3.16 3.42
CA THR A 81 -16.55 -1.71 3.65
C THR A 81 -17.42 -0.92 2.68
N TRP A 82 -17.39 -1.28 1.40
CA TRP A 82 -18.07 -0.57 0.31
C TRP A 82 -19.49 -1.09 0.02
N THR A 83 -20.01 -2.01 0.82
CA THR A 83 -21.37 -2.55 0.67
C THR A 83 -22.32 -1.89 1.68
N ALA A 84 -23.39 -1.28 1.18
CA ALA A 84 -24.41 -0.66 2.02
C ALA A 84 -25.35 -1.71 2.65
N ASN A 85 -25.98 -1.36 3.77
CA ASN A 85 -26.88 -2.28 4.48
C ASN A 85 -28.05 -2.70 3.58
N GLY A 86 -28.31 -4.01 3.50
CA GLY A 86 -29.33 -4.57 2.61
C GLY A 86 -28.92 -4.73 1.14
N GLN A 87 -27.71 -4.29 0.74
CA GLN A 87 -27.18 -4.53 -0.61
C GLN A 87 -26.35 -5.81 -0.66
N SER A 88 -26.43 -6.52 -1.80
CA SER A 88 -25.65 -7.75 -2.04
C SER A 88 -24.32 -7.51 -2.74
N LYS A 89 -24.05 -6.28 -3.19
CA LYS A 89 -22.88 -5.89 -3.96
C LYS A 89 -22.31 -4.55 -3.48
N PRO A 90 -20.99 -4.33 -3.59
CA PRO A 90 -20.36 -3.07 -3.21
C PRO A 90 -20.75 -1.95 -4.20
N TRP A 91 -21.02 -0.74 -3.70
CA TRP A 91 -21.48 0.36 -4.55
C TRP A 91 -20.47 0.83 -5.62
N PRO A 92 -19.14 0.67 -5.48
CA PRO A 92 -18.21 0.94 -6.58
C PRO A 92 -18.41 0.01 -7.78
N GLU A 93 -18.93 -1.21 -7.59
CA GLU A 93 -19.28 -2.12 -8.69
C GLU A 93 -20.57 -1.68 -9.40
N THR A 94 -21.55 -1.14 -8.66
CA THR A 94 -22.91 -0.93 -9.18
C THR A 94 -23.22 0.50 -9.60
N LEU A 95 -22.65 1.51 -8.92
CA LEU A 95 -22.99 2.93 -9.13
C LEU A 95 -21.97 3.71 -9.97
N LEU A 96 -20.71 3.27 -10.03
CA LEU A 96 -19.65 3.98 -10.76
C LEU A 96 -19.56 3.64 -12.26
N PRO A 97 -19.67 2.38 -12.73
CA PRO A 97 -19.51 2.08 -14.16
C PRO A 97 -20.47 2.85 -15.10
N PRO A 98 -21.75 3.10 -14.73
CA PRO A 98 -22.64 3.94 -15.54
C PRO A 98 -22.26 5.43 -15.63
N LYS A 99 -21.28 5.88 -14.84
CA LYS A 99 -20.83 7.29 -14.73
C LYS A 99 -19.37 7.49 -15.14
N LEU A 100 -18.54 6.46 -14.97
CA LEU A 100 -17.12 6.42 -15.29
C LEU A 100 -16.85 5.22 -16.20
N SER A 101 -17.48 5.20 -17.38
CA SER A 101 -17.48 4.05 -18.31
C SER A 101 -16.10 3.62 -18.82
N ARG A 102 -15.08 4.48 -18.69
CA ARG A 102 -13.68 4.22 -19.04
C ARG A 102 -12.78 4.00 -17.82
N ALA A 103 -13.34 3.74 -16.64
CA ALA A 103 -12.59 3.41 -15.44
C ALA A 103 -12.58 1.89 -15.20
N ARG A 104 -11.39 1.34 -14.89
CA ARG A 104 -11.26 0.03 -14.25
C ARG A 104 -11.31 0.24 -12.74
N ILE A 105 -12.15 -0.52 -12.06
CA ILE A 105 -12.45 -0.32 -10.64
C ILE A 105 -11.90 -1.51 -9.86
N LEU A 106 -10.99 -1.21 -8.94
CA LEU A 106 -10.28 -2.15 -8.11
C LEU A 106 -10.64 -1.92 -6.64
N THR A 107 -10.59 -2.97 -5.83
CA THR A 107 -10.51 -2.84 -4.38
C THR A 107 -9.42 -3.74 -3.83
N TYR A 108 -8.69 -3.23 -2.84
CA TYR A 108 -7.60 -3.94 -2.19
C TYR A 108 -8.00 -4.32 -0.77
N GLY A 109 -7.75 -5.58 -0.42
CA GLY A 109 -7.91 -6.11 0.92
C GLY A 109 -6.57 -6.30 1.63
N TYR A 110 -6.54 -6.02 2.93
CA TYR A 110 -5.47 -6.44 3.84
C TYR A 110 -6.08 -6.84 5.17
N ASP A 111 -5.59 -7.90 5.81
CA ASP A 111 -6.08 -8.26 7.15
C ASP A 111 -5.58 -7.29 8.21
N ALA A 112 -6.35 -6.22 8.39
CA ALA A 112 -6.13 -5.16 9.36
C ALA A 112 -6.23 -5.63 10.84
N TYR A 113 -6.45 -6.93 11.10
CA TYR A 113 -6.42 -7.55 12.43
C TYR A 113 -5.26 -8.55 12.61
N ILE A 114 -4.47 -8.88 11.59
CA ILE A 114 -3.29 -9.74 11.73
C ILE A 114 -2.03 -8.89 11.83
N VAL A 115 -1.84 -8.30 13.02
CA VAL A 115 -0.51 -7.91 13.51
C VAL A 115 -0.11 -8.91 14.59
N ARG A 116 0.47 -10.03 14.15
CA ARG A 116 0.97 -11.10 15.03
C ARG A 116 2.51 -11.10 15.07
N ASN A 117 3.03 -10.97 16.29
CA ASN A 117 4.37 -11.43 16.70
C ASN A 117 5.59 -10.86 15.94
N SER A 118 5.60 -9.57 15.60
CA SER A 118 6.85 -8.81 15.53
C SER A 118 6.76 -7.59 16.44
N VAL A 119 7.89 -7.20 17.02
CA VAL A 119 7.95 -6.12 18.02
C VAL A 119 7.73 -4.78 17.32
N ALA A 120 6.79 -3.98 17.86
CA ALA A 120 6.24 -2.75 17.30
C ALA A 120 5.22 -2.93 16.14
N SER A 121 3.97 -2.62 16.50
CA SER A 121 2.81 -2.13 15.73
C SER A 121 3.07 -1.23 14.49
N THR A 122 4.28 -0.69 14.33
CA THR A 122 4.74 0.02 13.12
C THR A 122 4.97 -0.93 11.95
N ASN A 123 5.49 -2.15 12.20
CA ASN A 123 5.83 -3.10 11.14
C ASN A 123 4.60 -3.49 10.31
N GLY A 124 3.47 -3.79 10.97
CA GLY A 124 2.24 -4.21 10.29
C GLY A 124 1.69 -3.19 9.28
N LEU A 125 1.79 -1.88 9.55
CA LEU A 125 1.36 -0.85 8.59
C LEU A 125 2.30 -0.81 7.37
N ILE A 126 3.61 -0.93 7.59
CA ILE A 126 4.62 -0.99 6.53
C ILE A 126 4.43 -2.25 5.69
N ASP A 127 4.16 -3.40 6.31
CA ASP A 127 3.91 -4.67 5.64
C ASP A 127 2.65 -4.59 4.76
N HIS A 128 1.53 -4.07 5.29
CA HIS A 128 0.32 -3.85 4.49
C HIS A 128 0.53 -2.87 3.33
N ALA A 129 1.33 -1.82 3.53
CA ALA A 129 1.66 -0.84 2.50
C ALA A 129 2.60 -1.42 1.42
N THR A 130 3.53 -2.27 1.83
CA THR A 130 4.45 -3.00 0.95
C THR A 130 3.69 -4.03 0.11
N ASN A 131 2.75 -4.76 0.70
CA ASN A 131 1.89 -5.70 -0.04
C ASN A 131 0.97 -4.95 -1.02
N LEU A 132 0.34 -3.85 -0.59
CA LEU A 132 -0.47 -3.00 -1.50
C LEU A 132 0.34 -2.54 -2.72
N LEU A 133 1.59 -2.12 -2.52
CA LEU A 133 2.49 -1.70 -3.58
C LEU A 133 2.81 -2.86 -4.55
N ASN A 134 3.20 -4.03 -4.03
CA ASN A 134 3.58 -5.18 -4.85
C ASN A 134 2.39 -5.79 -5.60
N ASP A 135 1.26 -6.01 -4.92
CA ASP A 135 0.06 -6.62 -5.50
C ASP A 135 -0.55 -5.73 -6.59
N LEU A 136 -0.66 -4.42 -6.33
CA LEU A 136 -1.22 -3.48 -7.30
C LEU A 136 -0.28 -3.27 -8.49
N THR A 137 1.04 -3.31 -8.29
CA THR A 137 2.01 -3.32 -9.40
C THR A 137 1.85 -4.58 -10.26
N THR A 138 1.69 -5.75 -9.61
CA THR A 138 1.56 -7.04 -10.29
C THR A 138 0.26 -7.15 -11.09
N ASP A 139 -0.89 -6.79 -10.50
CA ASP A 139 -2.19 -6.74 -11.18
C ASP A 139 -2.16 -5.79 -12.40
N ARG A 140 -1.57 -4.60 -12.23
CA ARG A 140 -1.47 -3.60 -13.31
C ARG A 140 -0.53 -4.04 -14.42
N ALA A 141 0.57 -4.72 -14.11
CA ALA A 141 1.44 -5.32 -15.12
C ALA A 141 0.70 -6.41 -15.92
N GLY A 142 0.01 -7.34 -15.24
CA GLY A 142 -0.79 -8.38 -15.89
C GLY A 142 -1.95 -7.85 -16.75
N SER A 143 -2.44 -6.64 -16.44
CA SER A 143 -3.57 -6.01 -17.12
C SER A 143 -3.17 -4.95 -18.17
N ASN A 144 -1.90 -4.88 -18.56
CA ASN A 144 -1.34 -3.83 -19.44
C ASN A 144 -1.66 -2.39 -18.97
N ALA A 145 -1.79 -2.19 -17.66
CA ALA A 145 -2.20 -0.96 -17.01
C ALA A 145 -1.04 -0.22 -16.32
N SER A 146 0.21 -0.70 -16.43
CA SER A 146 1.38 -0.17 -15.71
C SER A 146 1.54 1.36 -15.80
N SER A 147 1.28 1.95 -16.97
CA SER A 147 1.34 3.40 -17.23
C SER A 147 0.00 4.13 -17.13
N ARG A 148 -1.10 3.41 -16.87
CA ARG A 148 -2.46 3.99 -16.83
C ARG A 148 -2.61 4.88 -15.59
N PRO A 149 -3.14 6.11 -15.70
CA PRO A 149 -3.48 6.97 -14.56
C PRO A 149 -4.20 6.20 -13.44
N LEU A 150 -3.79 6.47 -12.20
CA LEU A 150 -4.28 5.79 -11.00
C LEU A 150 -4.86 6.80 -10.02
N VAL A 151 -6.05 6.50 -9.48
CA VAL A 151 -6.67 7.23 -8.37
C VAL A 151 -6.91 6.27 -7.22
N PHE A 152 -6.57 6.70 -6.00
CA PHE A 152 -6.91 5.96 -4.79
C PHE A 152 -8.17 6.54 -4.13
N VAL A 153 -9.01 5.67 -3.57
CA VAL A 153 -10.12 6.04 -2.68
C VAL A 153 -9.96 5.24 -1.39
N ALA A 154 -9.46 5.89 -0.34
CA ALA A 154 -8.99 5.21 0.86
C ALA A 154 -9.78 5.62 2.10
N HIS A 155 -10.23 4.64 2.89
CA HIS A 155 -11.01 4.86 4.11
C HIS A 155 -10.17 4.67 5.37
N SER A 156 -10.24 5.63 6.30
CA SER A 156 -9.69 5.50 7.66
C SER A 156 -8.21 5.06 7.66
N LEU A 157 -7.85 3.98 8.36
CA LEU A 157 -6.50 3.38 8.36
C LEU A 157 -5.97 3.08 6.94
N GLY A 158 -6.84 2.70 6.01
CA GLY A 158 -6.47 2.45 4.61
C GLY A 158 -5.87 3.68 3.92
N GLY A 159 -6.21 4.89 4.38
CA GLY A 159 -5.56 6.11 3.93
C GLY A 159 -4.11 6.24 4.40
N LEU A 160 -3.76 5.67 5.55
CA LEU A 160 -2.37 5.63 6.03
C LEU A 160 -1.55 4.57 5.29
N VAL A 161 -2.14 3.39 5.08
CA VAL A 161 -1.56 2.33 4.24
C VAL A 161 -1.31 2.85 2.81
N CYS A 162 -2.28 3.57 2.23
CA CYS A 162 -2.15 4.21 0.92
C CYS A 162 -1.02 5.26 0.87
N LYS A 163 -0.94 6.18 1.85
CA LYS A 163 0.16 7.16 1.93
C LYS A 163 1.52 6.47 1.96
N GLU A 164 1.67 5.44 2.79
CA GLU A 164 2.96 4.75 2.92
C GLU A 164 3.29 3.95 1.66
N ALA A 165 2.32 3.29 1.01
CA ALA A 165 2.54 2.60 -0.26
C ALA A 165 3.00 3.57 -1.37
N VAL A 166 2.40 4.76 -1.45
CA VAL A 166 2.80 5.83 -2.38
C VAL A 166 4.19 6.39 -2.03
N LEU A 167 4.54 6.50 -0.75
CA LEU A 167 5.88 6.92 -0.30
C LEU A 167 6.96 5.86 -0.56
N LEU A 168 6.66 4.59 -0.32
CA LEU A 168 7.53 3.45 -0.64
C LEU A 168 7.78 3.39 -2.14
N SER A 169 6.72 3.48 -2.94
CA SER A 169 6.80 3.59 -4.40
C SER A 169 7.65 4.79 -4.84
N ARG A 170 7.40 5.98 -4.29
CA ARG A 170 8.16 7.21 -4.60
C ARG A 170 9.66 7.07 -4.34
N ASN A 171 10.07 6.27 -3.37
CA ASN A 171 11.49 6.12 -3.03
C ASN A 171 12.10 4.82 -3.57
N ASN A 172 11.32 4.02 -4.30
CA ASN A 172 11.77 2.75 -4.84
C ASN A 172 12.73 2.96 -6.04
N PRO A 173 13.88 2.27 -6.09
CA PRO A 173 14.78 2.29 -7.25
C PRO A 173 14.22 1.50 -8.44
N GLU A 174 13.36 0.51 -8.21
CA GLU A 174 12.81 -0.35 -9.27
C GLU A 174 11.72 0.39 -10.07
N PRO A 175 11.88 0.58 -11.39
CA PRO A 175 10.93 1.36 -12.20
C PRO A 175 9.49 0.84 -12.16
N HIS A 176 9.31 -0.48 -12.04
CA HIS A 176 7.98 -1.09 -12.00
C HIS A 176 7.22 -0.75 -10.70
N LEU A 177 7.90 -0.80 -9.54
CA LEU A 177 7.33 -0.38 -8.25
C LEU A 177 7.18 1.15 -8.18
N ARG A 178 8.13 1.90 -8.75
CA ARG A 178 8.06 3.38 -8.89
C ARG A 178 6.85 3.85 -9.70
N GLY A 179 6.41 3.01 -10.65
CA GLY A 179 5.26 3.28 -11.52
C GLY A 179 3.94 3.55 -10.79
N ILE A 180 3.72 3.01 -9.59
CA ILE A 180 2.51 3.32 -8.78
C ILE A 180 2.50 4.80 -8.40
N PHE A 181 3.61 5.32 -7.86
CA PHE A 181 3.75 6.74 -7.57
C PHE A 181 3.58 7.57 -8.84
N ASP A 182 4.28 7.24 -9.94
CA ASP A 182 4.25 8.05 -11.18
C ASP A 182 2.87 8.09 -11.87
N CYS A 183 2.12 7.00 -11.77
CA CYS A 183 0.75 6.92 -12.28
C CYS A 183 -0.29 7.55 -11.35
N THR A 184 -0.01 7.71 -10.05
CA THR A 184 -0.95 8.31 -9.10
C THR A 184 -1.22 9.77 -9.47
N LYS A 185 -2.48 10.08 -9.80
CA LYS A 185 -2.97 11.42 -10.15
C LYS A 185 -3.90 12.02 -9.11
N GLY A 186 -4.57 11.19 -8.30
CA GLY A 186 -5.50 11.66 -7.28
C GLY A 186 -5.61 10.70 -6.09
N ILE A 187 -5.82 11.24 -4.90
CA ILE A 187 -6.15 10.44 -3.70
C ILE A 187 -7.34 11.07 -2.97
N VAL A 188 -8.43 10.32 -2.87
CA VAL A 188 -9.55 10.62 -1.98
C VAL A 188 -9.32 9.96 -0.62
N PHE A 189 -9.38 10.76 0.43
CA PHE A 189 -9.36 10.28 1.81
C PHE A 189 -10.75 10.37 2.44
N LEU A 190 -11.32 9.24 2.88
CA LEU A 190 -12.61 9.15 3.56
C LEU A 190 -12.36 8.90 5.05
N GLY A 191 -12.50 9.92 5.89
CA GLY A 191 -12.27 9.84 7.34
C GLY A 191 -10.86 9.35 7.70
N THR A 192 -9.86 9.60 6.86
CA THR A 192 -8.47 9.20 7.16
C THR A 192 -7.93 10.09 8.27
N PRO A 193 -7.42 9.57 9.38
CA PRO A 193 -6.83 10.40 10.41
C PRO A 193 -5.43 10.87 9.97
N HIS A 194 -5.34 12.10 9.48
CA HIS A 194 -4.11 12.73 9.04
C HIS A 194 -3.26 13.27 10.19
N ARG A 195 -3.86 13.58 11.35
CA ARG A 195 -3.15 14.13 12.50
C ARG A 195 -3.01 13.08 13.60
N GLY A 196 -1.96 13.24 14.42
CA GLY A 196 -1.62 12.34 15.52
C GLY A 196 -2.72 12.19 16.57
N SER A 197 -2.47 11.33 17.56
CA SER A 197 -3.40 10.92 18.65
C SER A 197 -4.75 10.28 18.25
N TRP A 198 -5.12 10.20 16.97
CA TRP A 198 -6.36 9.52 16.52
C TRP A 198 -6.50 8.10 17.09
N MET A 199 -5.38 7.44 17.34
CA MET A 199 -5.32 6.08 17.84
C MET A 199 -5.67 5.98 19.33
N ALA A 200 -5.37 7.01 20.11
CA ALA A 200 -5.88 7.16 21.47
C ALA A 200 -7.39 7.47 21.45
N ASP A 201 -7.89 8.19 20.44
CA ASP A 201 -9.33 8.38 20.26
C ASP A 201 -10.02 7.05 19.92
N TRP A 202 -9.45 6.24 19.03
CA TRP A 202 -9.94 4.91 18.67
C TRP A 202 -9.86 3.88 19.81
N ALA A 203 -8.81 3.91 20.64
CA ALA A 203 -8.68 3.04 21.81
C ALA A 203 -9.79 3.26 22.85
N ARG A 204 -10.46 4.42 22.82
CA ARG A 204 -11.63 4.74 23.66
C ARG A 204 -12.95 4.26 23.06
N ILE A 205 -12.96 3.76 21.83
CA ILE A 205 -14.16 3.29 21.13
C ILE A 205 -14.40 1.81 21.46
N PRO A 206 -15.56 1.43 22.03
CA PRO A 206 -15.90 0.03 22.21
C PRO A 206 -15.97 -0.69 20.86
N ALA A 207 -15.29 -1.83 20.72
CA ALA A 207 -15.25 -2.64 19.50
C ALA A 207 -16.66 -2.94 18.92
N SER A 208 -17.66 -3.09 19.79
CA SER A 208 -19.07 -3.28 19.39
C SER A 208 -19.70 -2.07 18.69
N ALA A 209 -19.29 -0.84 19.02
CA ALA A 209 -19.74 0.37 18.33
C ALA A 209 -19.12 0.50 16.92
N LEU A 210 -18.02 -0.21 16.66
CA LEU A 210 -17.34 -0.31 15.37
C LEU A 210 -17.83 -1.51 14.53
N GLY A 211 -18.83 -2.26 15.00
CA GLY A 211 -19.30 -3.49 14.34
C GLY A 211 -18.37 -4.70 14.49
N VAL A 212 -17.33 -4.62 15.33
CA VAL A 212 -16.35 -5.70 15.50
C VAL A 212 -16.86 -6.72 16.53
N VAL A 213 -16.88 -8.00 16.12
CA VAL A 213 -17.34 -9.11 16.97
C VAL A 213 -16.31 -9.43 18.06
N LYS A 214 -16.80 -9.76 19.27
CA LYS A 214 -16.00 -9.86 20.52
C LYS A 214 -14.76 -10.77 20.48
N SER A 215 -14.68 -11.71 19.54
CA SER A 215 -13.57 -12.66 19.39
C SER A 215 -12.25 -12.01 18.94
N THR A 216 -12.29 -10.84 18.30
CA THR A 216 -11.12 -10.21 17.65
C THR A 216 -10.42 -9.14 18.54
N ASN A 217 -10.86 -8.98 19.79
CA ASN A 217 -10.58 -7.80 20.62
C ASN A 217 -9.11 -7.52 20.98
N LYS A 218 -8.19 -8.51 20.93
CA LYS A 218 -6.77 -8.26 21.26
C LYS A 218 -5.98 -7.66 20.11
N SER A 219 -6.24 -8.10 18.87
CA SER A 219 -5.55 -7.58 17.68
C SER A 219 -5.78 -6.09 17.49
N LEU A 220 -7.04 -5.65 17.60
CA LEU A 220 -7.41 -4.25 17.36
C LEU A 220 -6.58 -3.28 18.22
N LEU A 221 -6.36 -3.63 19.50
CA LEU A 221 -5.54 -2.81 20.41
C LEU A 221 -4.07 -2.77 19.98
N ASN A 222 -3.47 -3.87 19.54
CA ASN A 222 -2.08 -3.90 19.06
C ASN A 222 -1.88 -3.05 17.79
N ILE A 223 -2.86 -2.99 16.88
CA ILE A 223 -2.81 -2.07 15.72
C ILE A 223 -3.00 -0.62 16.19
N LEU A 224 -3.75 -0.39 17.26
CA LEU A 224 -3.92 0.93 17.86
C LEU A 224 -2.71 1.39 18.72
N GLU A 225 -1.67 0.56 18.83
CA GLU A 225 -0.40 0.88 19.49
C GLU A 225 0.70 1.35 18.50
N THR A 226 0.41 1.63 17.22
CA THR A 226 1.43 2.16 16.28
C THR A 226 2.14 3.40 16.85
N ASP A 227 3.43 3.56 16.59
CA ASP A 227 4.16 4.70 17.12
C ASP A 227 3.58 6.03 16.57
N ASN A 228 3.09 6.88 17.48
CA ASN A 228 2.54 8.19 17.14
C ASN A 228 3.58 9.07 16.41
N MET A 229 4.88 8.90 16.70
CA MET A 229 5.96 9.54 15.95
C MET A 229 6.07 9.00 14.53
N TYR A 230 5.94 7.69 14.33
CA TYR A 230 5.95 7.11 12.99
C TYR A 230 4.74 7.57 12.17
N LEU A 231 3.53 7.59 12.76
CA LEU A 231 2.32 8.07 12.07
C LEU A 231 2.42 9.55 11.67
N GLN A 232 2.97 10.39 12.55
CA GLN A 232 3.33 11.78 12.20
C GLN A 232 4.35 11.82 11.06
N SER A 233 5.37 10.95 11.07
CA SER A 233 6.35 10.86 9.98
C SER A 233 5.75 10.46 8.62
N ILE A 234 4.73 9.59 8.59
CA ILE A 234 3.99 9.28 7.33
C ILE A 234 3.34 10.56 6.81
N GLN A 235 2.65 11.28 7.70
CA GLN A 235 1.96 12.51 7.33
C GLN A 235 2.93 13.57 6.81
N ASP A 236 4.05 13.80 7.50
CA ASP A 236 5.03 14.83 7.12
C ASP A 236 5.79 14.47 5.83
N ARG A 237 6.18 13.20 5.65
CA ARG A 237 6.81 12.72 4.39
C ARG A 237 5.83 12.82 3.22
N PHE A 238 4.58 12.38 3.41
CA PHE A 238 3.53 12.50 2.39
C PHE A 238 3.27 13.96 2.04
N TRP A 239 3.27 14.84 3.05
CA TRP A 239 3.11 16.28 2.84
C TRP A 239 4.25 16.94 2.09
N SER A 240 5.51 16.61 2.41
CA SER A 240 6.66 17.10 1.66
C SER A 240 6.56 16.67 0.20
N MET A 241 6.26 15.38 -0.03
CA MET A 241 6.03 14.82 -1.36
C MET A 241 4.98 15.58 -2.17
N VAL A 242 3.78 15.81 -1.62
CA VAL A 242 2.70 16.47 -2.37
C VAL A 242 3.10 17.92 -2.71
N ARG A 243 3.68 18.66 -1.77
CA ARG A 243 4.16 20.03 -2.00
C ARG A 243 5.30 20.09 -3.02
N GLU A 244 6.17 19.09 -3.06
CA GLU A 244 7.23 18.96 -4.06
C GLU A 244 6.64 18.68 -5.45
N GLN A 245 5.61 17.84 -5.58
CA GLN A 245 4.93 17.60 -6.88
C GLN A 245 4.24 18.86 -7.40
N GLN A 246 3.53 19.59 -6.53
CA GLN A 246 2.90 20.87 -6.89
C GLN A 246 3.92 21.90 -7.37
N LYS A 247 5.05 22.05 -6.66
CA LYS A 247 6.15 22.93 -7.09
C LYS A 247 6.80 22.50 -8.41
N ALA A 248 6.83 21.20 -8.69
CA ALA A 248 7.32 20.64 -9.94
C ALA A 248 6.30 20.74 -11.10
N GLY A 249 5.12 21.33 -10.89
CA GLY A 249 4.08 21.44 -11.91
C GLY A 249 3.41 20.11 -12.25
N ARG A 250 3.47 19.11 -11.36
CA ARG A 250 2.76 17.84 -11.51
C ARG A 250 1.48 17.87 -10.70
N ASP A 251 0.37 17.68 -11.42
CA ASP A 251 -0.95 17.50 -10.82
C ASP A 251 -1.02 16.18 -10.05
N LEU A 252 -1.01 16.30 -8.72
CA LEU A 252 -1.41 15.28 -7.76
C LEU A 252 -2.52 15.86 -6.90
N GLU A 253 -3.75 15.47 -7.23
CA GLU A 253 -4.96 15.95 -6.58
C GLU A 253 -5.20 15.21 -5.27
N VAL A 254 -5.72 15.91 -4.26
CA VAL A 254 -6.14 15.30 -2.99
C VAL A 254 -7.49 15.91 -2.58
N THR A 255 -8.41 15.09 -2.09
CA THR A 255 -9.64 15.58 -1.46
C THR A 255 -9.95 14.77 -0.22
N CYS A 256 -10.28 15.49 0.85
CA CYS A 256 -10.56 14.90 2.15
C CYS A 256 -12.05 14.98 2.46
N PHE A 257 -12.62 13.86 2.89
CA PHE A 257 -14.00 13.74 3.33
C PHE A 257 -14.06 13.42 4.81
N PHE A 258 -14.97 14.06 5.55
CA PHE A 258 -15.14 13.87 6.99
C PHE A 258 -16.58 13.58 7.40
N GLU A 259 -16.76 12.86 8.51
CA GLU A 259 -18.07 12.54 9.08
C GLU A 259 -18.75 13.75 9.74
N GLU A 260 -20.06 13.91 9.53
CA GLU A 260 -20.85 14.89 10.28
C GLU A 260 -21.45 14.29 11.55
N LEU A 261 -21.93 13.04 11.49
CA LEU A 261 -22.67 12.40 12.57
C LEU A 261 -21.74 11.59 13.47
N PRO A 262 -21.88 11.64 14.81
CA PRO A 262 -21.14 10.76 15.70
C PRO A 262 -21.64 9.31 15.61
N LEU A 263 -20.81 8.36 16.04
CA LEU A 263 -21.28 7.08 16.53
C LEU A 263 -22.03 7.29 17.86
N SER A 264 -23.15 6.57 18.04
CA SER A 264 -23.94 6.63 19.27
C SER A 264 -23.09 6.31 20.50
N VAL A 265 -23.22 7.11 21.56
CA VAL A 265 -22.43 7.07 22.82
C VAL A 265 -20.95 7.44 22.67
N VAL A 266 -20.32 7.16 21.52
CA VAL A 266 -18.87 7.31 21.31
C VAL A 266 -18.46 8.71 20.89
N GLY A 267 -19.29 9.43 20.13
CA GLY A 267 -18.89 10.67 19.48
C GLY A 267 -18.34 10.45 18.07
N ARG A 268 -17.63 11.43 17.51
CA ARG A 268 -16.95 11.28 16.22
C ARG A 268 -15.67 10.45 16.40
N VAL A 269 -15.46 9.52 15.47
CA VAL A 269 -14.32 8.60 15.40
C VAL A 269 -13.07 9.31 14.88
N VAL A 270 -13.25 10.25 13.96
CA VAL A 270 -12.17 11.14 13.49
C VAL A 270 -12.70 12.57 13.47
N SER A 271 -12.04 13.47 14.21
CA SER A 271 -12.37 14.89 14.22
C SER A 271 -12.19 15.48 12.81
N LYS A 272 -12.93 16.56 12.47
CA LYS A 272 -12.76 17.25 11.19
C LYS A 272 -11.29 17.63 10.96
N ASP A 273 -10.62 18.14 11.99
CA ASP A 273 -9.25 18.63 11.88
C ASP A 273 -8.22 17.52 11.69
N SER A 274 -8.53 16.28 12.13
CA SER A 274 -7.72 15.10 11.80
C SER A 274 -8.13 14.48 10.46
N ALA A 275 -9.41 14.51 10.09
CA ALA A 275 -9.93 13.99 8.83
C ALA A 275 -9.67 14.89 7.61
N THR A 276 -9.03 16.04 7.79
CA THR A 276 -8.83 17.05 6.73
C THR A 276 -7.39 17.54 6.66
N LEU A 277 -7.06 18.11 5.51
CA LEU A 277 -5.74 18.58 5.16
C LEU A 277 -5.79 20.08 4.84
N GLU A 278 -4.98 20.87 5.54
CA GLU A 278 -4.87 22.32 5.30
C GLU A 278 -4.49 22.61 3.85
N SER A 279 -5.12 23.62 3.26
CA SER A 279 -5.02 23.99 1.84
C SER A 279 -5.66 23.02 0.83
N TYR A 280 -6.42 22.00 1.27
CA TYR A 280 -7.15 21.09 0.38
C TYR A 280 -8.66 21.15 0.58
N ASN A 281 -9.40 20.71 -0.44
CA ASN A 281 -10.85 20.63 -0.36
C ASN A 281 -11.27 19.62 0.73
N ALA A 282 -12.16 20.06 1.61
CA ALA A 282 -12.61 19.35 2.80
C ALA A 282 -14.14 19.24 2.77
N ILE A 283 -14.64 18.10 2.30
CA ILE A 283 -16.05 17.89 2.01
C ILE A 283 -16.71 17.04 3.11
N SER A 284 -17.86 17.47 3.63
CA SER A 284 -18.55 16.68 4.64
C SER A 284 -19.33 15.49 4.03
N ILE A 285 -19.63 14.47 4.83
CA ILE A 285 -20.64 13.44 4.52
C ILE A 285 -21.58 13.32 5.71
N HIS A 286 -22.89 13.41 5.45
CA HIS A 286 -23.95 13.29 6.47
C HIS A 286 -24.16 11.83 6.92
N ALA A 287 -23.13 11.26 7.52
CA ALA A 287 -23.07 9.92 8.05
C ALA A 287 -22.05 9.88 9.20
N ASN A 288 -21.99 8.75 9.91
CA ASN A 288 -20.88 8.43 10.81
C ASN A 288 -19.74 7.74 10.05
N HIS A 289 -18.60 7.60 10.70
CA HIS A 289 -17.36 7.06 10.14
C HIS A 289 -17.48 5.69 9.44
N SER A 290 -18.38 4.82 9.91
CA SER A 290 -18.60 3.50 9.30
C SER A 290 -19.58 3.56 8.11
N ASN A 291 -20.54 4.48 8.16
CA ASN A 291 -21.58 4.63 7.13
C ASN A 291 -21.20 5.63 6.02
N MET A 292 -20.21 6.50 6.22
CA MET A 292 -19.78 7.50 5.23
C MET A 292 -19.20 6.91 3.93
N VAL A 293 -18.95 5.59 3.92
CA VAL A 293 -18.45 4.82 2.78
C VAL A 293 -19.45 3.77 2.26
N LYS A 294 -20.71 3.83 2.74
CA LYS A 294 -21.76 2.84 2.48
C LYS A 294 -22.93 3.45 1.71
N PHE A 295 -22.66 3.98 0.51
CA PHE A 295 -23.69 4.56 -0.35
C PHE A 295 -24.64 3.48 -0.87
N SER A 296 -25.93 3.78 -0.81
CA SER A 296 -27.04 2.89 -1.17
C SER A 296 -27.59 3.18 -2.56
N SER A 297 -27.43 4.42 -3.04
CA SER A 297 -28.02 4.90 -4.30
C SER A 297 -27.17 5.99 -4.94
N MET A 298 -27.43 6.26 -6.23
CA MET A 298 -26.89 7.44 -6.90
C MET A 298 -27.39 8.76 -6.31
N ASP A 299 -28.45 8.73 -5.49
CA ASP A 299 -29.04 9.93 -4.90
C ASP A 299 -28.39 10.38 -3.60
N ASP A 300 -27.59 9.52 -2.97
CA ASP A 300 -26.86 9.83 -1.74
C ASP A 300 -25.93 11.04 -1.94
N ASN A 301 -26.10 12.09 -1.12
CA ASN A 301 -25.33 13.32 -1.27
C ASN A 301 -23.81 13.11 -1.07
N GLY A 302 -23.41 12.14 -0.23
CA GLY A 302 -22.01 11.73 -0.10
C GLY A 302 -21.44 11.12 -1.38
N PHE A 303 -22.22 10.25 -2.04
CA PHE A 303 -21.86 9.67 -3.34
C PHE A 303 -21.77 10.74 -4.42
N LYS A 304 -22.76 11.64 -4.52
CA LYS A 304 -22.76 12.76 -5.50
C LYS A 304 -21.51 13.63 -5.36
N ARG A 305 -21.10 13.94 -4.13
CA ARG A 305 -19.88 14.72 -3.83
C ARG A 305 -18.60 13.97 -4.23
N LEU A 306 -18.50 12.69 -3.89
CA LEU A 306 -17.36 11.84 -4.28
C LEU A 306 -17.24 11.69 -5.80
N LEU A 307 -18.36 11.38 -6.46
CA LEU A 307 -18.43 11.22 -7.91
C LEU A 307 -18.04 12.50 -8.66
N GLY A 308 -18.39 13.67 -8.12
CA GLY A 308 -17.99 14.97 -8.67
C GLY A 308 -16.47 15.13 -8.81
N GLU A 309 -15.71 14.79 -7.77
CA GLU A 309 -14.24 14.83 -7.81
C GLU A 309 -13.66 13.77 -8.77
N LEU A 310 -14.21 12.55 -8.77
CA LEU A 310 -13.74 11.49 -9.68
C LEU A 310 -13.96 11.84 -11.16
N ILE A 311 -15.12 12.42 -11.51
CA ILE A 311 -15.41 12.91 -12.87
C ILE A 311 -14.50 14.09 -13.23
N ARG A 312 -14.26 15.01 -12.28
CA ARG A 312 -13.34 16.15 -12.49
C ARG A 312 -11.93 15.66 -12.84
N TRP A 313 -11.40 14.73 -12.05
CA TRP A 313 -10.06 14.16 -12.26
C TRP A 313 -9.97 13.35 -13.56
N GLU A 314 -10.96 12.50 -13.87
CA GLU A 314 -10.99 11.73 -15.12
C GLU A 314 -10.97 12.66 -16.36
N SER A 315 -11.74 13.75 -16.32
CA SER A 315 -11.74 14.78 -17.36
C SER A 315 -10.39 15.52 -17.46
N GLN A 316 -9.79 15.95 -16.34
CA GLN A 316 -8.46 16.58 -16.33
C GLN A 316 -7.40 15.66 -16.92
N ILE A 317 -7.35 14.39 -16.48
CA ILE A 317 -6.39 13.38 -16.95
C ILE A 317 -6.50 13.19 -18.46
N ARG A 318 -7.72 12.99 -18.98
CA ARG A 318 -7.99 12.84 -20.41
C ARG A 318 -7.56 14.07 -21.22
N ASN A 319 -7.82 15.27 -20.71
CA ASN A 319 -7.43 16.51 -21.37
C ASN A 319 -5.90 16.64 -21.42
N SER A 320 -5.19 16.36 -20.32
CA SER A 320 -3.72 16.37 -20.29
C SER A 320 -3.09 15.35 -21.25
N SER A 321 -3.69 14.16 -21.42
CA SER A 321 -3.27 13.20 -22.45
C SER A 321 -3.52 13.68 -23.88
N THR A 322 -4.55 14.51 -24.11
CA THR A 322 -4.89 15.07 -25.43
C THR A 322 -4.05 16.32 -25.75
N SER A 323 -3.61 17.05 -24.72
CA SER A 323 -2.84 18.29 -24.85
C SER A 323 -1.33 18.10 -24.96
N GLN A 324 -0.80 16.88 -24.81
CA GLN A 324 0.56 16.59 -25.29
C GLN A 324 0.55 16.65 -26.82
N PRO A 325 1.28 17.57 -27.46
CA PRO A 325 1.49 17.46 -28.89
C PRO A 325 2.22 16.15 -29.14
N THR A 326 1.74 15.34 -30.08
CA THR A 326 2.63 14.42 -30.79
C THR A 326 3.76 15.28 -31.35
N ARG A 327 4.92 15.28 -30.67
CA ARG A 327 6.16 15.63 -31.32
C ARG A 327 6.38 14.57 -32.37
N SER A 328 5.89 14.87 -33.58
CA SER A 328 6.52 14.36 -34.78
C SER A 328 8.01 14.49 -34.58
N ILE A 329 8.73 13.40 -34.79
CA ILE A 329 10.18 13.46 -34.95
C ILE A 329 10.40 14.21 -36.25
N GLU A 330 10.39 15.54 -36.19
CA GLU A 330 11.04 16.35 -37.19
C GLU A 330 12.52 15.95 -37.10
N GLU A 331 12.97 15.19 -38.09
CA GLU A 331 14.39 14.94 -38.30
C GLU A 331 15.08 16.30 -38.28
N ALA A 332 15.95 16.51 -37.29
CA ALA A 332 16.65 17.78 -37.14
C ALA A 332 17.50 18.00 -38.40
N GLN A 333 17.01 18.87 -39.31
CA GLN A 333 17.70 19.16 -40.55
C GLN A 333 19.07 19.75 -40.23
N MET A 334 20.08 18.88 -40.34
CA MET A 334 21.47 19.22 -40.07
C MET A 334 21.91 20.25 -41.11
N LYS A 335 21.90 21.53 -40.74
CA LYS A 335 22.46 22.61 -41.56
C LYS A 335 23.95 22.33 -41.75
N LYS A 336 24.31 21.70 -42.88
CA LYS A 336 25.71 21.54 -43.30
C LYS A 336 26.34 22.94 -43.38
N PRO A 337 27.43 23.22 -42.63
CA PRO A 337 28.27 24.36 -42.99
C PRO A 337 28.87 24.09 -44.37
N ALA A 338 28.91 25.13 -45.21
CA ALA A 338 29.67 25.06 -46.45
C ALA A 338 31.15 24.76 -46.14
N ASN A 339 31.79 23.93 -46.98
CA ASN A 339 33.16 23.45 -46.85
C ASN A 339 33.44 22.42 -45.74
N SER A 340 32.76 21.27 -45.77
CA SER A 340 33.33 20.01 -45.27
C SER A 340 33.39 18.96 -46.38
N SER A 341 34.60 18.73 -46.92
CA SER A 341 34.88 17.63 -47.84
C SER A 341 35.28 16.41 -47.03
N PHE A 342 34.46 15.36 -47.04
CA PHE A 342 34.79 14.09 -46.40
C PHE A 342 35.45 13.16 -47.42
N ASN A 343 36.76 12.91 -47.25
CA ASN A 343 37.47 11.87 -47.99
C ASN A 343 37.49 10.59 -47.13
N ASN A 344 36.85 9.52 -47.61
CA ASN A 344 37.00 8.19 -47.03
C ASN A 344 38.38 7.64 -47.38
N TYR A 345 39.25 7.46 -46.38
CA TYR A 345 40.45 6.65 -46.52
C TYR A 345 40.18 5.24 -45.98
N GLY A 346 40.52 4.23 -46.79
CA GLY A 346 40.42 2.82 -46.41
C GLY A 346 41.44 2.41 -45.34
N PRO A 347 41.37 1.17 -44.84
CA PRO A 347 42.22 0.71 -43.74
C PRO A 347 43.70 0.67 -44.11
N GLY A 348 44.54 1.34 -43.31
CA GLY A 348 45.99 1.35 -43.42
C GLY A 348 46.62 2.21 -42.33
N ASP A 349 47.87 1.94 -41.96
CA ASP A 349 48.59 2.73 -40.96
C ASP A 349 48.91 4.13 -41.53
N GLN A 350 48.60 5.20 -40.78
CA GLN A 350 48.83 6.59 -41.19
C GLN A 350 49.65 7.37 -40.15
N PHE A 351 50.54 8.24 -40.64
CA PHE A 351 51.40 9.08 -39.83
C PHE A 351 50.76 10.46 -39.61
N ASN A 352 50.46 10.81 -38.36
CA ASN A 352 49.99 12.14 -38.00
C ASN A 352 51.16 13.06 -37.61
N ALA A 353 51.35 14.11 -38.42
CA ALA A 353 52.29 15.23 -38.26
C ALA A 353 53.80 14.92 -38.34
N PRO A 354 54.62 15.87 -38.87
CA PRO A 354 56.06 15.81 -38.72
C PRO A 354 56.43 16.00 -37.24
N HIS A 355 57.29 15.11 -36.72
CA HIS A 355 57.73 15.05 -35.32
C HIS A 355 56.73 14.49 -34.29
N GLY A 356 56.07 13.37 -34.63
CA GLY A 356 56.12 12.17 -33.79
C GLY A 356 55.14 12.01 -32.62
N THR A 357 54.14 11.15 -32.82
CA THR A 357 53.77 10.02 -31.93
C THR A 357 52.93 9.03 -32.74
N GLN A 358 53.23 7.74 -32.69
CA GLN A 358 52.52 6.73 -33.47
C GLN A 358 51.31 6.17 -32.70
N ASN A 359 50.10 6.64 -33.02
CA ASN A 359 48.86 6.06 -32.49
C ASN A 359 48.26 5.06 -33.49
N ILE A 360 48.46 3.77 -33.24
CA ILE A 360 47.91 2.68 -34.05
C ILE A 360 46.47 2.40 -33.60
N SER A 361 45.48 2.87 -34.36
CA SER A 361 44.06 2.67 -34.06
C SER A 361 43.45 1.58 -34.97
N LYS A 362 43.38 0.34 -34.47
CA LYS A 362 42.79 -0.81 -35.19
C LYS A 362 41.34 -1.03 -34.78
N GLY A 363 40.40 -0.42 -35.51
CA GLY A 363 38.97 -0.62 -35.33
C GLY A 363 38.14 -0.01 -36.47
N SER A 364 37.08 -0.70 -36.88
CA SER A 364 36.17 -0.29 -37.96
C SER A 364 35.09 0.68 -37.45
N GLY A 365 35.51 1.86 -36.98
CA GLY A 365 34.64 2.93 -36.53
C GLY A 365 35.04 4.28 -37.13
N ASN A 366 34.14 5.25 -37.10
CA ASN A 366 34.42 6.61 -37.57
C ASN A 366 35.52 7.25 -36.72
N GLN A 367 36.64 7.63 -37.33
CA GLN A 367 37.76 8.27 -36.64
C GLN A 367 37.74 9.79 -36.90
N PHE A 368 38.09 10.57 -35.87
CA PHE A 368 38.08 12.04 -35.91
C PHE A 368 39.48 12.60 -35.67
N PRO A 369 40.31 12.82 -36.71
CA PRO A 369 41.65 13.37 -36.54
C PRO A 369 41.56 14.83 -36.06
N GLY A 370 42.28 15.16 -34.97
CA GLY A 370 42.46 16.55 -34.52
C GLY A 370 41.26 17.19 -33.79
N ALA A 371 40.25 16.43 -33.37
CA ALA A 371 39.13 16.97 -32.60
C ALA A 371 39.44 17.08 -31.10
N THR A 372 39.40 18.30 -30.56
CA THR A 372 39.47 18.56 -29.11
C THR A 372 38.06 18.81 -28.57
N PHE A 373 37.59 17.96 -27.64
CA PHE A 373 36.28 18.10 -27.03
C PHE A 373 36.39 18.69 -25.62
N SER A 374 35.56 19.69 -25.30
CA SER A 374 35.42 20.27 -23.96
C SER A 374 34.00 20.06 -23.43
N GLY A 375 33.85 19.10 -22.53
CA GLY A 375 32.57 18.68 -21.96
C GLY A 375 32.52 17.16 -21.74
N SER A 376 31.56 16.68 -20.95
CA SER A 376 31.36 15.24 -20.74
C SER A 376 30.73 14.59 -21.96
N VAL A 377 31.37 13.55 -22.49
CA VAL A 377 30.86 12.71 -23.58
C VAL A 377 30.43 11.37 -23.01
N GLN A 378 29.22 10.91 -23.35
CA GLN A 378 28.78 9.54 -23.11
C GLN A 378 28.54 8.83 -24.45
N PHE A 379 28.89 7.54 -24.49
CA PHE A 379 28.56 6.63 -25.58
C PHE A 379 27.54 5.62 -25.05
N SER A 380 26.57 5.26 -25.89
CA SER A 380 25.57 4.21 -25.66
C SER A 380 26.11 2.83 -26.01
#